data_AF-A0A352MVI2-F1
#
_entry.id   AF-A0A352MVI2-F1
#
_cell.length_a   1.000
_cell.length_b   1.000
_cell.length_c   1.000
_cell.angle_alpha   90.00
_cell.angle_beta   90.00
_cell.angle_gamma   90.00
#
_symmetry.space_group_name_H-M   'P 1'
#
loop_
_entity.id
_entity.type
_entity.pdbx_description
1 polymer ?
#
loop_
_entity_poly.entity_id
_entity_poly.type
_entity_poly.pdbx_seq_one_letter_code
_entity_poly.pdbx_strand_id
1 'polypeptide(L)'
;MFGYLYVVKQFYLGLANNENFNGIIKQIDKLIDETDFSKLYNEKIRLFSIGFNVEENKLTESYYDLLASEARQASLVAIAKKDVSSKHWYNLSRTLTILNRYKGLISWSGTAFEYLMPNVNIPKYPGSLLDESCKFMIMSQKEYTRKLGIPWGISESAFNLKDLSNNYQYKAFGIPWLRIKKGTRRRISRV
;
A
#
# COMPACT_ATOMS: atom_id res chain seq x y z
N MET A 1 -7.90 -0.02 -2.81
CA MET A 1 -9.04 -0.35 -3.72
C MET A 1 -9.92 0.85 -4.06
N PHE A 2 -10.12 1.84 -3.18
CA PHE A 2 -10.89 3.07 -3.47
C PHE A 2 -10.37 3.91 -4.66
N GLY A 3 -9.05 3.97 -4.88
CA GLY A 3 -8.50 4.67 -6.05
C GLY A 3 -8.97 4.13 -7.41
N TYR A 4 -9.52 2.91 -7.48
CA TYR A 4 -10.10 2.38 -8.71
C TYR A 4 -11.44 3.02 -9.06
N LEU A 5 -12.18 3.56 -8.10
CA LEU A 5 -13.43 4.28 -8.39
C LEU A 5 -13.18 5.46 -9.32
N TYR A 6 -12.06 6.18 -9.13
CA TYR A 6 -11.65 7.24 -10.04
C TYR A 6 -11.33 6.71 -11.44
N VAL A 7 -10.61 5.59 -11.55
CA VAL A 7 -10.28 4.97 -12.84
C VAL A 7 -11.55 4.54 -13.57
N VAL A 8 -12.47 3.86 -12.88
CA VAL A 8 -13.74 3.41 -13.45
C VAL A 8 -14.63 4.60 -13.84
N LYS A 9 -14.68 5.66 -13.03
CA LYS A 9 -15.37 6.91 -13.38
C LYS A 9 -14.81 7.50 -14.66
N GLN A 10 -13.49 7.66 -14.77
CA GLN A 10 -12.86 8.23 -15.96
C GLN A 10 -13.08 7.35 -17.20
N PHE A 11 -13.08 6.02 -17.03
CA PHE A 11 -13.42 5.10 -18.10
C PHE A 11 -14.84 5.35 -18.64
N TYR A 12 -15.85 5.40 -17.77
CA TYR A 12 -17.23 5.68 -18.22
C TYR A 12 -17.41 7.08 -18.80
N LEU A 13 -16.73 8.09 -18.24
CA LEU A 13 -16.72 9.44 -18.81
C LEU A 13 -16.07 9.48 -20.20
N GLY A 14 -15.05 8.66 -20.46
CA GLY A 14 -14.44 8.53 -21.79
C GLY A 14 -15.35 7.89 -22.83
N LEU A 15 -16.39 7.15 -22.41
CA LEU A 15 -17.40 6.55 -23.28
C LEU A 15 -18.57 7.51 -23.60
N ALA A 16 -18.36 8.83 -23.45
CA ALA A 16 -19.30 9.96 -23.37
C ALA A 16 -20.50 10.05 -24.36
N ASN A 17 -20.69 9.11 -25.27
CA ASN A 17 -21.79 9.07 -26.23
C ASN A 17 -22.97 8.19 -25.79
N ASN A 18 -23.01 7.70 -24.54
CA ASN A 18 -24.03 6.76 -24.10
C ASN A 18 -24.67 7.21 -22.77
N GLU A 19 -25.85 7.83 -22.85
CA GLU A 19 -26.64 8.27 -21.67
C GLU A 19 -26.90 7.15 -20.66
N ASN A 20 -26.79 5.89 -21.11
CA ASN A 20 -26.91 4.68 -20.30
C ASN A 20 -25.94 4.61 -19.11
N PHE A 21 -24.82 5.37 -19.11
CA PHE A 21 -23.85 5.35 -18.01
C PHE A 21 -24.01 6.47 -16.98
N ASN A 22 -24.96 7.40 -17.16
CA ASN A 22 -25.17 8.48 -16.19
C ASN A 22 -25.55 7.97 -14.80
N GLY A 23 -26.33 6.88 -14.73
CA GLY A 23 -26.71 6.26 -13.46
C GLY A 23 -25.52 5.71 -12.68
N ILE A 24 -24.61 4.98 -13.36
CA ILE A 24 -23.45 4.38 -12.70
C ILE A 24 -22.41 5.44 -12.30
N ILE A 25 -22.21 6.48 -13.12
CA ILE A 25 -21.33 7.61 -12.77
C ILE A 25 -21.82 8.29 -11.50
N LYS A 26 -23.13 8.57 -11.37
CA LYS A 26 -23.71 9.16 -10.16
C LYS A 26 -23.51 8.29 -8.92
N GLN A 27 -23.63 6.97 -9.04
CA GLN A 27 -23.37 6.05 -7.93
C GLN A 27 -21.89 6.07 -7.51
N ILE A 28 -20.97 6.09 -8.48
CA ILE A 28 -19.54 6.19 -8.21
C ILE A 28 -19.22 7.52 -7.53
N ASP A 29 -19.80 8.62 -7.99
CA ASP A 29 -19.63 9.94 -7.38
C ASP A 29 -20.11 9.96 -5.93
N LYS A 30 -21.30 9.42 -5.68
CA LYS A 30 -21.82 9.27 -4.32
C LYS A 30 -20.84 8.50 -3.42
N LEU A 31 -20.34 7.35 -3.87
CA LEU A 31 -19.36 6.56 -3.11
C LEU A 31 -18.06 7.34 -2.87
N ILE A 32 -17.59 8.08 -3.88
CA ILE A 32 -16.38 8.89 -3.75
C ILE A 32 -16.60 10.01 -2.72
N ASP A 33 -17.70 10.74 -2.81
CA ASP A 33 -17.99 11.91 -1.99
C ASP A 33 -18.29 11.55 -0.54
N GLU A 34 -19.04 10.47 -0.29
CA GLU A 34 -19.40 10.01 1.05
C GLU A 34 -18.26 9.31 1.80
N THR A 35 -17.18 8.93 1.11
CA THR A 35 -15.99 8.35 1.76
C THR A 35 -15.13 9.46 2.36
N ASP A 36 -15.20 9.62 3.68
CA ASP A 36 -14.40 10.56 4.47
C ASP A 36 -13.16 9.89 5.08
N PHE A 37 -11.98 10.12 4.48
CA PHE A 37 -10.73 9.55 4.99
C PHE A 37 -10.28 10.16 6.33
N SER A 38 -10.75 11.36 6.69
CA SER A 38 -10.36 12.02 7.95
C SER A 38 -10.73 11.17 9.17
N LYS A 39 -11.76 10.32 9.05
CA LYS A 39 -12.19 9.40 10.13
C LYS A 39 -11.12 8.41 10.54
N LEU A 40 -10.23 8.02 9.62
CA LEU A 40 -9.11 7.10 9.92
C LEU A 40 -7.81 7.83 10.23
N TYR A 41 -7.79 9.16 10.11
CA TYR A 41 -6.57 9.96 10.23
C TYR A 41 -6.32 10.39 11.67
N ASN A 42 -5.12 10.10 12.17
CA ASN A 42 -4.68 10.60 13.47
C ASN A 42 -3.88 11.89 13.29
N GLU A 43 -4.47 13.04 13.62
CA GLU A 43 -3.86 14.37 13.47
C GLU A 43 -2.53 14.54 14.24
N LYS A 44 -2.38 13.87 15.39
CA LYS A 44 -1.19 14.01 16.24
C LYS A 44 0.05 13.42 15.56
N ILE A 45 -0.09 12.23 15.00
CA ILE A 45 1.02 11.52 14.32
C ILE A 45 0.99 11.68 12.80
N ARG A 46 -0.09 12.25 12.25
CA ARG A 46 -0.32 12.52 10.83
C ARG A 46 -0.28 11.28 9.94
N LEU A 47 -0.82 10.17 10.44
CA LEU A 47 -0.89 8.89 9.76
C LEU A 47 -2.30 8.30 9.84
N PHE A 48 -2.62 7.42 8.90
CA PHE A 48 -3.85 6.64 8.97
C PHE A 48 -3.70 5.49 9.96
N SER A 49 -4.70 5.33 10.81
CA SER A 49 -4.90 4.10 11.55
C SER A 49 -5.30 2.97 10.58
N ILE A 50 -4.88 1.75 10.89
CA ILE A 50 -5.21 0.56 10.09
C ILE A 50 -6.70 0.21 10.24
N GLY A 51 -7.31 0.55 11.37
CA GLY A 51 -8.70 0.24 11.64
C GLY A 51 -9.33 1.14 12.70
N PHE A 52 -10.65 1.02 12.80
CA PHE A 52 -11.48 1.70 13.78
C PHE A 52 -12.26 0.65 14.57
N ASN A 53 -12.19 0.72 15.90
CA ASN A 53 -12.98 -0.11 16.78
C ASN A 53 -14.33 0.57 17.03
N VAL A 54 -15.41 -0.08 16.57
CA VAL A 54 -16.78 0.45 16.69
C VAL A 54 -17.28 0.40 18.13
N GLU A 55 -16.95 -0.65 18.88
CA GLU A 55 -17.39 -0.82 20.27
C GLU A 55 -16.76 0.22 21.19
N GLU A 56 -15.46 0.50 20.97
CA GLU A 56 -14.71 1.50 21.74
C GLU A 56 -14.80 2.91 21.14
N ASN A 57 -15.43 3.05 19.97
CA ASN A 57 -15.51 4.29 19.19
C ASN A 57 -14.12 4.98 19.03
N LYS A 58 -13.08 4.19 18.76
CA LYS A 58 -11.68 4.64 18.77
C LYS A 58 -10.88 4.07 17.60
N LEU A 59 -9.93 4.85 17.09
CA LEU A 59 -8.90 4.36 16.18
C LEU A 59 -8.00 3.32 16.86
N THR A 60 -7.65 2.28 16.11
CA THR A 60 -6.63 1.32 16.53
C THR A 60 -5.26 1.99 16.62
N GLU A 61 -4.39 1.48 17.49
CA GLU A 61 -3.03 2.03 17.68
C GLU A 61 -2.00 1.46 16.68
N SER A 62 -2.48 0.91 15.56
CA SER A 62 -1.67 0.45 14.45
C SER A 62 -1.87 1.39 13.26
N TYR A 63 -0.79 1.67 12.51
CA TYR A 63 -0.79 2.74 11.50
C TYR A 63 -0.12 2.32 10.20
N TYR A 64 -0.62 2.86 9.08
CA TYR A 64 0.06 2.82 7.79
C TYR A 64 1.16 3.88 7.77
N ASP A 65 2.38 3.47 8.13
CA ASP A 65 3.51 4.37 8.37
C ASP A 65 4.67 4.22 7.37
N LEU A 66 4.59 3.31 6.41
CA LEU A 66 5.65 3.08 5.41
C LEU A 66 5.22 3.60 4.04
N LEU A 67 6.15 4.24 3.31
CA LEU A 67 5.90 4.69 1.94
C LEU A 67 5.83 3.52 0.94
N ALA A 68 6.56 2.43 1.19
CA ALA A 68 6.40 1.18 0.45
C ALA A 68 5.27 0.35 1.08
N SER A 69 4.04 0.72 0.70
CA SER A 69 2.80 0.00 1.03
C SER A 69 1.76 0.28 -0.04
N GLU A 70 0.86 -0.68 -0.23
CA GLU A 70 -0.39 -0.57 -0.98
C GLU A 70 -1.24 0.63 -0.51
N ALA A 71 -1.20 0.93 0.79
CA ALA A 71 -2.00 1.97 1.44
C ALA A 71 -1.61 3.38 0.97
N ARG A 72 -0.45 3.58 0.34
CA ARG A 72 -0.07 4.88 -0.23
C ARG A 72 -1.05 5.38 -1.28
N GLN A 73 -1.84 4.47 -1.91
CA GLN A 73 -2.96 4.87 -2.76
C GLN A 73 -4.01 5.66 -1.98
N ALA A 74 -4.41 5.15 -0.80
CA ALA A 74 -5.36 5.84 0.06
C ALA A 74 -4.80 7.20 0.51
N SER A 75 -3.52 7.25 0.86
CA SER A 75 -2.80 8.50 1.16
C SER A 75 -2.92 9.54 0.05
N LEU A 76 -2.64 9.14 -1.19
CA LEU A 76 -2.70 10.07 -2.31
C LEU A 76 -4.12 10.57 -2.55
N VAL A 77 -5.11 9.67 -2.52
CA VAL A 77 -6.51 10.02 -2.76
C VAL A 77 -7.06 10.92 -1.65
N ALA A 78 -6.78 10.62 -0.38
CA ALA A 78 -7.24 11.45 0.74
C ALA A 78 -6.66 12.86 0.70
N ILE A 79 -5.39 13.01 0.30
CA ILE A 79 -4.76 14.32 0.09
C ILE A 79 -5.43 15.04 -1.09
N ALA A 80 -5.68 14.35 -2.20
CA ALA A 80 -6.32 14.94 -3.38
C ALA A 80 -7.76 15.41 -3.10
N LYS A 81 -8.53 14.64 -2.31
CA LYS A 81 -9.86 15.01 -1.82
C LYS A 81 -9.84 16.13 -0.78
N LYS A 82 -8.67 16.48 -0.23
CA LYS A 82 -8.47 17.42 0.88
C LYS A 82 -9.05 16.94 2.23
N ASP A 83 -9.33 15.65 2.36
CA ASP A 83 -9.74 15.04 3.63
C ASP A 83 -8.61 15.09 4.67
N VAL A 84 -7.36 15.08 4.21
CA VAL A 84 -6.17 15.18 5.06
C VAL A 84 -5.12 16.12 4.46
N SER A 85 -4.25 16.67 5.32
CA SER A 85 -3.14 17.53 4.89
C SER A 85 -2.07 16.76 4.11
N SER A 86 -1.42 17.41 3.14
CA SER A 86 -0.24 16.88 2.44
C SER A 86 0.91 16.50 3.37
N LYS A 87 0.94 17.03 4.61
CA LYS A 87 1.87 16.62 5.68
C LYS A 87 1.84 15.11 5.92
N HIS A 88 0.71 14.45 5.70
CA HIS A 88 0.58 12.99 5.78
C HIS A 88 1.63 12.27 4.92
N TRP A 89 1.82 12.70 3.67
CA TRP A 89 2.76 12.09 2.73
C TRP A 89 4.22 12.17 3.19
N TYR A 90 4.56 13.24 3.90
CA TYR A 90 5.91 13.44 4.43
C TYR A 90 6.15 12.58 5.68
N ASN A 91 5.10 12.28 6.45
CA ASN A 91 5.18 11.43 7.64
C ASN A 91 5.31 9.93 7.33
N LEU A 92 5.02 9.49 6.10
CA LEU A 92 5.31 8.12 5.66
C LEU A 92 6.82 7.86 5.67
N SER A 93 7.24 6.84 6.40
CA SER A 93 8.64 6.44 6.54
C SER A 93 9.26 6.05 5.21
N ARG A 94 10.49 6.53 5.01
CA ARG A 94 11.33 6.24 3.85
C ARG A 94 12.53 5.38 4.22
N THR A 95 12.37 4.51 5.24
CA THR A 95 13.44 3.61 5.66
C THR A 95 13.91 2.76 4.49
N LEU A 96 15.23 2.77 4.26
CA LEU A 96 15.88 2.03 3.20
C LEU A 96 16.57 0.79 3.76
N THR A 97 16.63 -0.25 2.93
CA THR A 97 17.54 -1.38 3.10
C THR A 97 18.53 -1.39 1.95
N ILE A 98 19.61 -2.15 2.12
CA ILE A 98 20.71 -2.25 1.16
C ILE A 98 20.94 -3.72 0.85
N LEU A 99 21.04 -4.04 -0.43
CA LEU A 99 21.52 -5.33 -0.91
C LEU A 99 22.53 -5.08 -2.02
N ASN A 100 23.74 -5.62 -1.86
CA ASN A 100 24.90 -5.32 -2.72
C ASN A 100 25.18 -3.80 -2.74
N ARG A 101 25.06 -3.16 -3.91
CA ARG A 101 25.25 -1.71 -4.10
C ARG A 101 23.93 -0.96 -4.34
N TYR A 102 22.80 -1.65 -4.26
CA TYR A 102 21.48 -1.06 -4.51
C TYR A 102 20.74 -0.80 -3.20
N LYS A 103 19.87 0.20 -3.22
CA LYS A 103 19.03 0.59 -2.09
C LYS A 103 17.58 0.62 -2.52
N GLY A 104 16.68 0.29 -1.60
CA GLY A 104 15.24 0.42 -1.80
C GLY A 104 14.50 0.54 -0.48
N LEU A 105 13.28 1.03 -0.54
CA LEU A 105 12.39 1.11 0.62
C LEU A 105 12.12 -0.28 1.19
N ILE A 106 11.95 -0.36 2.51
CA ILE A 106 11.39 -1.53 3.18
C ILE A 106 9.87 -1.39 3.31
N SER A 107 9.19 -2.53 3.39
CA SER A 107 7.76 -2.64 3.61
C SER A 107 7.46 -3.49 4.85
N TRP A 108 6.19 -3.62 5.23
CA TRP A 108 5.79 -4.29 6.47
C TRP A 108 6.02 -5.79 6.41
N SER A 109 5.61 -6.42 5.30
CA SER A 109 5.72 -7.87 5.09
C SER A 109 6.82 -8.23 4.09
N GLY A 110 7.29 -7.29 3.27
CA GLY A 110 8.32 -7.52 2.25
C GLY A 110 7.75 -8.17 0.98
N THR A 111 6.45 -8.03 0.75
CA THR A 111 5.73 -8.73 -0.32
C THR A 111 5.76 -7.91 -1.61
N ALA A 112 5.66 -8.55 -2.78
CA ALA A 112 5.62 -7.80 -4.04
C ALA A 112 4.38 -6.89 -4.15
N PHE A 113 3.27 -7.32 -3.56
CA PHE A 113 2.00 -6.58 -3.51
C PHE A 113 2.16 -5.14 -2.99
N GLU A 114 2.85 -4.95 -1.87
CA GLU A 114 3.06 -3.63 -1.23
C GLU A 114 3.74 -2.61 -2.16
N TYR A 115 4.56 -3.07 -3.11
CA TYR A 115 5.32 -2.20 -4.02
C TYR A 115 4.60 -1.98 -5.34
N LEU A 116 4.00 -3.05 -5.89
CA LEU A 116 3.46 -3.07 -7.25
C LEU A 116 2.00 -2.65 -7.33
N MET A 117 1.17 -3.02 -6.34
CA MET A 117 -0.26 -2.72 -6.37
C MET A 117 -0.56 -1.22 -6.53
N PRO A 118 0.16 -0.30 -5.85
CA PRO A 118 -0.05 1.13 -6.06
C PRO A 118 0.09 1.59 -7.52
N ASN A 119 0.97 0.94 -8.28
CA ASN A 119 1.33 1.39 -9.63
C ASN A 119 0.29 1.03 -10.68
N VAL A 120 -0.77 0.30 -10.33
CA VAL A 120 -1.86 -0.01 -11.26
C VAL A 120 -2.62 1.25 -11.68
N ASN A 121 -2.74 2.24 -10.78
CA ASN A 121 -3.43 3.51 -11.06
C ASN A 121 -2.64 4.76 -10.64
N ILE A 122 -1.46 4.62 -10.02
CA ILE A 122 -0.55 5.73 -9.74
C ILE A 122 0.67 5.60 -10.64
N PRO A 123 1.01 6.62 -11.45
CA PRO A 123 2.18 6.56 -12.31
C PRO A 123 3.47 6.44 -11.48
N LYS A 124 4.37 5.61 -11.98
CA LYS A 124 5.71 5.44 -11.44
C LYS A 124 6.69 6.18 -12.34
N TYR A 125 7.31 7.23 -11.81
CA TYR A 125 8.25 8.06 -12.57
C TYR A 125 9.66 7.47 -12.55
N PRO A 126 10.30 7.26 -13.73
CA PRO A 126 11.66 6.71 -13.80
C PRO A 126 12.65 7.48 -12.92
N GLY A 127 13.46 6.73 -12.14
CA GLY A 127 14.48 7.30 -11.26
C GLY A 127 13.94 7.90 -9.95
N SER A 128 12.62 7.92 -9.74
CA SER A 128 12.04 8.29 -8.45
C SER A 128 12.36 7.25 -7.37
N LEU A 129 12.29 7.66 -6.09
CA LEU A 129 12.48 6.75 -4.95
C LEU A 129 11.57 5.51 -5.02
N LEU A 130 10.31 5.70 -5.43
CA LEU A 130 9.34 4.61 -5.57
C LEU A 130 9.71 3.69 -6.74
N ASP A 131 10.18 4.25 -7.84
CA ASP A 131 10.62 3.48 -9.00
C ASP A 131 11.83 2.59 -8.67
N GLU A 132 12.86 3.19 -8.08
CA GLU A 132 14.05 2.47 -7.65
C GLU A 132 13.72 1.41 -6.60
N SER A 133 12.78 1.69 -5.69
CA SER A 133 12.33 0.70 -4.71
C SER A 133 11.59 -0.48 -5.35
N CYS A 134 10.78 -0.25 -6.38
CA CYS A 134 10.13 -1.34 -7.12
C CYS A 134 11.17 -2.21 -7.86
N LYS A 135 12.14 -1.59 -8.54
CA LYS A 135 13.24 -2.31 -9.20
C LYS A 135 14.07 -3.10 -8.21
N PHE A 136 14.38 -2.49 -7.06
CA PHE A 136 15.11 -3.12 -5.96
C PHE A 136 14.36 -4.33 -5.38
N MET A 137 13.04 -4.23 -5.22
CA MET A 137 12.20 -5.35 -4.80
C MET A 137 12.25 -6.50 -5.82
N ILE A 138 12.12 -6.23 -7.11
CA ILE A 138 12.20 -7.25 -8.17
C ILE A 138 13.58 -7.93 -8.19
N MET A 139 14.65 -7.15 -8.05
CA MET A 139 16.01 -7.69 -7.94
C MET A 139 16.16 -8.59 -6.70
N SER A 140 15.63 -8.14 -5.56
CA SER A 140 15.63 -8.90 -4.30
C SER A 140 14.86 -10.21 -4.40
N GLN A 141 13.69 -10.22 -5.07
CA GLN A 141 12.92 -11.42 -5.37
C GLN A 141 13.76 -12.45 -6.13
N LYS A 142 14.38 -12.02 -7.23
CA LYS A 142 15.23 -12.88 -8.06
C LYS A 142 16.42 -13.43 -7.28
N GLU A 143 17.10 -12.58 -6.50
CA GLU A 143 18.26 -13.02 -5.72
C GLU A 143 17.89 -14.00 -4.60
N TYR A 144 16.76 -13.79 -3.92
CA TYR A 144 16.29 -14.68 -2.86
C TYR A 144 15.89 -16.05 -3.41
N THR A 145 15.08 -16.06 -4.47
CA THR A 145 14.53 -17.28 -5.07
C THR A 145 15.59 -18.09 -5.81
N ARG A 146 16.59 -17.43 -6.42
CA ARG A 146 17.78 -18.09 -6.99
C ARG A 146 18.54 -18.91 -5.94
N LYS A 147 18.71 -18.39 -4.71
CA LYS A 147 19.39 -19.12 -3.62
C LYS A 147 18.59 -20.32 -3.14
N LEU A 148 17.27 -20.29 -3.29
CA LEU A 148 16.35 -21.35 -2.88
C LEU A 148 16.06 -22.36 -4.00
N GLY A 149 16.47 -22.08 -5.25
CA GLY A 149 16.17 -22.93 -6.40
C GLY A 149 14.69 -22.96 -6.81
N ILE A 150 13.94 -21.87 -6.55
CA ILE A 150 12.50 -21.76 -6.84
C ILE A 150 12.23 -20.59 -7.81
N PRO A 151 11.07 -20.54 -8.49
CA PRO A 151 10.67 -19.36 -9.27
C PRO A 151 10.44 -18.13 -8.38
N TRP A 152 10.65 -16.95 -8.96
CA TRP A 152 10.36 -15.67 -8.31
C TRP A 152 8.87 -15.28 -8.44
N GLY A 153 8.43 -14.28 -7.67
CA GLY A 153 7.02 -13.87 -7.61
C GLY A 153 6.40 -14.04 -6.23
N ILE A 154 7.21 -14.01 -5.17
CA ILE A 154 6.77 -14.16 -3.79
C ILE A 154 5.92 -12.94 -3.40
N SER A 155 4.69 -13.18 -2.98
CA SER A 155 3.78 -12.15 -2.50
C SER A 155 2.79 -12.75 -1.50
N GLU A 156 1.92 -11.94 -0.93
CA GLU A 156 0.85 -12.46 -0.09
C GLU A 156 -0.10 -13.37 -0.87
N SER A 157 -0.43 -14.52 -0.29
CA SER A 157 -1.35 -15.47 -0.90
C SER A 157 -1.94 -16.43 0.13
N ALA A 158 -3.03 -17.09 -0.26
CA ALA A 158 -3.44 -18.33 0.39
C ALA A 158 -2.46 -19.47 0.08
N PHE A 159 -2.40 -20.49 0.93
CA PHE A 159 -1.56 -21.67 0.74
C PHE A 159 -2.28 -22.94 1.22
N ASN A 160 -1.81 -24.12 0.78
CA ASN A 160 -2.45 -25.43 0.98
C ASN A 160 -2.31 -26.00 2.40
N LEU A 161 -2.48 -25.15 3.41
CA LEU A 161 -2.81 -25.56 4.77
C LEU A 161 -4.26 -25.17 5.00
N LYS A 162 -5.07 -26.05 5.59
CA LYS A 162 -6.50 -25.81 5.78
C LYS A 162 -6.90 -25.82 7.24
N ASP A 163 -7.87 -24.99 7.62
CA ASP A 163 -8.51 -25.07 8.94
C ASP A 163 -9.52 -26.23 9.02
N LEU A 164 -10.16 -26.37 10.19
CA LEU A 164 -11.23 -27.35 10.45
C LEU A 164 -12.44 -27.18 9.52
N SER A 165 -12.62 -26.00 8.94
CA SER A 165 -13.68 -25.66 8.00
C SER A 165 -13.25 -25.80 6.54
N ASN A 166 -12.09 -26.42 6.27
CA ASN A 166 -11.53 -26.65 4.95
C ASN A 166 -11.17 -25.35 4.18
N ASN A 167 -11.00 -24.22 4.87
CA ASN A 167 -10.54 -22.96 4.28
C ASN A 167 -9.02 -22.94 4.18
N TYR A 168 -8.50 -22.49 3.04
CA TYR A 168 -7.06 -22.25 2.87
C TYR A 168 -6.56 -21.16 3.80
N GLN A 169 -5.41 -21.38 4.43
CA GLN A 169 -4.74 -20.41 5.28
C GLN A 169 -4.09 -19.30 4.44
N TYR A 170 -4.09 -18.08 4.97
CA TYR A 170 -3.47 -16.92 4.33
C TYR A 170 -2.13 -16.57 4.98
N LYS A 171 -1.15 -16.17 4.17
CA LYS A 171 0.13 -15.70 4.68
C LYS A 171 0.72 -14.60 3.81
N ALA A 172 1.30 -13.62 4.47
CA ALA A 172 2.13 -12.63 3.81
C ALA A 172 3.54 -13.20 3.54
N PHE A 173 3.72 -13.83 2.37
CA PHE A 173 5.04 -14.30 1.95
C PHE A 173 5.85 -13.13 1.41
N GLY A 174 6.94 -12.79 2.09
CA GLY A 174 7.78 -11.67 1.70
C GLY A 174 9.27 -11.96 1.82
N ILE A 175 10.06 -11.13 1.15
CA ILE A 175 11.51 -11.26 1.10
C ILE A 175 12.09 -10.76 2.45
N PRO A 176 12.89 -11.58 3.16
CA PRO A 176 13.29 -11.27 4.54
C PRO A 176 13.96 -9.91 4.75
N TRP A 177 14.79 -9.45 3.81
CA TRP A 177 15.51 -8.18 3.93
C TRP A 177 14.74 -6.96 3.42
N LEU A 178 13.58 -7.17 2.76
CA LEU A 178 12.64 -6.10 2.41
C LEU A 178 11.64 -5.82 3.53
N ARG A 179 11.55 -6.74 4.50
CA ARG A 179 10.64 -6.63 5.63
C ARG A 179 11.25 -5.78 6.73
N ILE A 180 10.43 -4.97 7.40
CA ILE A 180 10.82 -4.36 8.66
C ILE A 180 11.18 -5.41 9.71
N LYS A 181 12.35 -5.24 10.34
CA LYS A 181 12.78 -6.05 11.50
C LYS A 181 12.15 -5.45 12.76
N LYS A 182 11.35 -6.24 13.48
CA LYS A 182 10.81 -5.84 14.79
C LYS A 182 11.98 -5.65 15.76
N GLY A 183 12.37 -4.40 16.01
CA GLY A 183 13.50 -4.04 16.89
C GLY A 183 14.18 -2.70 16.56
N THR A 184 14.05 -2.19 15.32
CA THR A 184 14.82 -1.00 14.87
C THR A 184 14.11 0.35 15.09
N ARG A 185 12.92 0.39 15.71
CA ARG A 185 12.28 1.65 16.14
C ARG A 185 12.98 2.32 17.33
N ARG A 186 13.96 1.67 17.97
CA ARG A 186 14.78 2.22 19.07
C ARG A 186 16.28 2.07 18.78
N ARG A 187 16.81 2.85 17.83
CA ARG A 187 18.19 3.39 17.83
C ARG A 187 18.48 4.03 16.48
N ILE A 188 18.29 5.34 16.43
CA ILE A 188 19.16 6.22 15.65
C ILE A 188 19.74 7.19 16.68
N SER A 189 20.73 6.73 17.44
CA SER A 189 21.66 7.65 18.08
C SER A 189 22.47 8.29 16.96
N ARG A 190 22.39 9.62 16.89
CA ARG A 190 23.17 10.47 16.00
C ARG A 190 24.64 10.07 16.08
N VAL A 191 25.29 9.99 14.92
CA VAL A 191 26.74 10.21 14.81
C VAL A 191 26.97 11.71 14.94
#